data_AF-A0A7Y8P0N4-F1
#
_entry.id   AF-A0A7Y8P0N4-F1
#
_cell.length_a   1.000
_cell.length_b   1.000
_cell.length_c   1.000
_cell.angle_alpha   90.00
_cell.angle_beta   90.00
_cell.angle_gamma   90.00
#
_symmetry.space_group_name_H-M   'P 1'
#
loop_
_entity.id
_entity.type
_entity.pdbx_description
1 polymer ?
#
loop_
_entity_poly.entity_id
_entity_poly.type
_entity_poly.pdbx_seq_one_letter_code
_entity_poly.pdbx_strand_id
1 'polypeptide(L)'
;PVNVAALGSYNITTNTVDGISFSGSGTFTATGNQNVTLQGTGSPSSTTVKTITITSDSQGGVSTTCTVNVIVVVPKKKLLSIGTAPNGCGYNVSGTSPSGMVTKAAANFGTLANSIVKYEGWDQIIDGTDSPNATQLTNWTTGANPVDIIVIGYAWGMNAAEAQVLKNYLAKGGVIVAYSESNSGMQNLFRNVFDGSVNTGSVNSAGAIYKLPLTNDEILNGPFGDIRGLQWGEDASATTYATGLPSSEITVYSGDTNISTASPSGTIGRVTAFKHNTLNFIWVGDGGFNSQCGTVASPNTSDTICPFYADTNYKPIAKPNYGNGAVAYKMNVYNSIFYANALAWAIKKAEFSG
;
A
#
# COMPACT_ATOMS: atom_id res chain seq x y z
N PRO A 1 -16.02 -26.20 21.07
CA PRO A 1 -17.00 -27.25 21.44
C PRO A 1 -17.70 -26.83 22.74
N VAL A 2 -18.99 -27.12 22.88
CA VAL A 2 -19.75 -26.96 24.13
C VAL A 2 -19.94 -28.33 24.78
N ASN A 3 -19.86 -28.41 26.10
CA ASN A 3 -20.10 -29.66 26.84
C ASN A 3 -21.55 -29.73 27.29
N VAL A 4 -22.33 -30.63 26.70
CA VAL A 4 -23.76 -30.78 26.94
C VAL A 4 -24.00 -31.77 28.08
N ALA A 5 -24.43 -31.26 29.24
CA ALA A 5 -24.77 -32.08 30.40
C ALA A 5 -26.21 -32.62 30.37
N ALA A 6 -27.12 -31.93 29.66
CA ALA A 6 -28.52 -32.31 29.52
C ALA A 6 -29.02 -32.01 28.10
N LEU A 7 -29.89 -32.88 27.58
CA LEU A 7 -30.55 -32.67 26.29
C LEU A 7 -31.55 -31.51 26.39
N GLY A 8 -31.76 -30.79 25.29
CA GLY A 8 -32.69 -29.68 25.26
C GLY A 8 -32.38 -28.66 24.17
N SER A 9 -33.24 -27.66 24.05
CA SER A 9 -33.00 -26.52 23.17
C SER A 9 -31.86 -25.66 23.71
N TYR A 10 -31.12 -25.03 22.81
CA TYR A 10 -30.15 -23.99 23.15
C TYR A 10 -30.42 -22.73 22.33
N ASN A 11 -30.08 -21.59 22.90
CA ASN A 11 -29.97 -20.33 22.19
C ASN A 11 -28.67 -19.63 22.60
N ILE A 12 -27.79 -19.42 21.63
CA ILE A 12 -26.51 -18.75 21.82
C ILE A 12 -26.52 -17.49 20.97
N THR A 13 -26.18 -16.36 21.61
CA THR A 13 -26.10 -15.05 20.95
C THR A 13 -24.79 -14.37 21.33
N THR A 14 -24.44 -13.31 20.63
CA THR A 14 -23.36 -12.42 21.04
C THR A 14 -23.84 -10.99 21.20
N ASN A 15 -23.05 -10.17 21.88
CA ASN A 15 -23.18 -8.72 21.71
C ASN A 15 -22.80 -8.31 20.28
N THR A 16 -23.26 -7.13 19.86
CA THR A 16 -22.82 -6.49 18.62
C THR A 16 -21.57 -5.65 18.89
N VAL A 17 -20.51 -5.85 18.13
CA VAL A 17 -19.27 -5.04 18.21
C VAL A 17 -18.88 -4.62 16.81
N ASP A 18 -18.73 -3.32 16.57
CA ASP A 18 -18.43 -2.79 15.23
C ASP A 18 -19.38 -3.35 14.15
N GLY A 19 -20.69 -3.33 14.44
CA GLY A 19 -21.71 -3.80 13.51
C GLY A 19 -21.84 -5.33 13.35
N ILE A 20 -20.90 -6.14 13.86
CA ILE A 20 -20.95 -7.60 13.73
C ILE A 20 -21.54 -8.28 14.98
N SER A 21 -22.34 -9.32 14.76
CA SER A 21 -22.86 -10.19 15.82
C SER A 21 -23.07 -11.62 15.30
N PHE A 22 -23.20 -12.58 16.21
CA PHE A 22 -23.38 -13.99 15.86
C PHE A 22 -24.52 -14.60 16.68
N SER A 23 -25.27 -15.52 16.08
CA SER A 23 -26.29 -16.28 16.80
C SER A 23 -26.46 -17.70 16.27
N GLY A 24 -26.95 -18.59 17.12
CA GLY A 24 -27.28 -19.96 16.76
C GLY A 24 -28.25 -20.56 17.76
N SER A 25 -29.24 -21.30 17.27
CA SER A 25 -30.21 -22.03 18.08
C SER A 25 -30.41 -23.43 17.53
N GLY A 26 -30.91 -24.33 18.38
CA GLY A 26 -31.14 -25.71 18.00
C GLY A 26 -31.48 -26.57 19.20
N THR A 27 -31.35 -27.89 19.05
CA THR A 27 -31.62 -28.87 20.11
C THR A 27 -30.48 -29.88 20.18
N PHE A 28 -29.93 -30.09 21.37
CA PHE A 28 -28.97 -31.17 21.59
C PHE A 28 -29.70 -32.51 21.73
N THR A 29 -29.33 -33.47 20.90
CA THR A 29 -29.86 -34.85 20.90
C THR A 29 -28.91 -35.87 21.54
N ALA A 30 -27.70 -35.45 21.90
CA ALA A 30 -26.71 -36.24 22.63
C ALA A 30 -25.96 -35.37 23.65
N THR A 31 -25.55 -36.00 24.76
CA THR A 31 -24.69 -35.39 25.80
C THR A 31 -23.22 -35.42 25.40
N GLY A 32 -22.38 -34.72 26.17
CA GLY A 32 -20.93 -34.62 25.92
C GLY A 32 -20.57 -33.48 24.97
N ASN A 33 -19.40 -33.56 24.35
CA ASN A 33 -18.89 -32.49 23.49
C ASN A 33 -19.69 -32.40 22.18
N GLN A 34 -20.33 -31.25 21.96
CA GLN A 34 -21.06 -30.93 20.75
C GLN A 34 -20.45 -29.70 20.07
N ASN A 35 -20.54 -29.64 18.73
CA ASN A 35 -20.16 -28.47 17.96
C ASN A 35 -21.41 -27.67 17.62
N VAL A 36 -21.34 -26.35 17.80
CA VAL A 36 -22.40 -25.41 17.43
C VAL A 36 -21.78 -24.36 16.50
N THR A 37 -22.44 -24.11 15.38
CA THR A 37 -22.09 -23.03 14.45
C THR A 37 -22.95 -21.83 14.75
N LEU A 38 -22.32 -20.68 15.03
CA LEU A 38 -23.01 -19.40 15.16
C LEU A 38 -22.93 -18.66 13.82
N GLN A 39 -24.07 -18.27 13.28
CA GLN A 39 -24.15 -17.51 12.04
C GLN A 39 -23.91 -16.04 12.31
N GLY A 40 -22.94 -15.46 11.59
CA GLY A 40 -22.57 -14.05 11.69
C GLY A 40 -23.46 -13.16 10.84
N THR A 41 -23.74 -11.95 11.32
CA THR A 41 -24.40 -10.89 10.56
C THR A 41 -23.68 -9.56 10.77
N GLY A 42 -23.85 -8.65 9.80
CA GLY A 42 -23.31 -7.29 9.84
C GLY A 42 -22.03 -7.10 9.02
N SER A 43 -21.57 -5.85 8.98
CA SER A 43 -20.37 -5.42 8.25
C SER A 43 -19.49 -4.57 9.15
N PRO A 44 -18.25 -5.00 9.45
CA PRO A 44 -17.34 -4.23 10.28
C PRO A 44 -16.82 -2.99 9.56
N SER A 45 -16.63 -1.89 10.30
CA SER A 45 -16.07 -0.65 9.75
C SER A 45 -14.53 -0.61 9.81
N SER A 46 -13.91 -1.55 10.52
CA SER A 46 -12.45 -1.59 10.69
C SER A 46 -11.91 -3.00 10.95
N THR A 47 -10.61 -3.16 10.69
CA THR A 47 -9.87 -4.42 10.92
C THR A 47 -9.34 -4.59 12.34
N THR A 48 -9.63 -3.66 13.26
CA THR A 48 -9.26 -3.78 14.67
C THR A 48 -9.86 -5.05 15.27
N VAL A 49 -9.11 -5.78 16.10
CA VAL A 49 -9.60 -7.01 16.74
C VAL A 49 -10.87 -6.73 17.55
N LYS A 50 -11.92 -7.53 17.33
CA LYS A 50 -13.20 -7.40 18.04
C LYS A 50 -13.28 -8.46 19.12
N THR A 51 -13.37 -8.04 20.38
CA THR A 51 -13.68 -8.97 21.47
C THR A 51 -15.19 -9.13 21.56
N ILE A 52 -15.67 -10.30 21.15
CA ILE A 52 -17.08 -10.67 21.13
C ILE A 52 -17.39 -11.48 22.39
N THR A 53 -18.42 -11.07 23.12
CA THR A 53 -18.99 -11.80 24.25
C THR A 53 -20.06 -12.74 23.72
N ILE A 54 -19.87 -14.03 23.94
CA ILE A 54 -20.84 -15.09 23.66
C ILE A 54 -21.67 -15.31 24.90
N THR A 55 -22.98 -15.39 24.75
CA THR A 55 -23.97 -15.60 25.81
C THR A 55 -24.83 -16.81 25.48
N SER A 56 -24.92 -17.78 26.40
CA SER A 56 -25.76 -18.97 26.29
C SER A 56 -26.77 -19.09 27.43
N ASP A 57 -27.85 -19.83 27.19
CA ASP A 57 -28.91 -20.19 28.15
C ASP A 57 -28.68 -21.54 28.86
N SER A 58 -27.44 -22.04 28.80
CA SER A 58 -27.02 -23.41 29.12
C SER A 58 -27.24 -23.90 30.56
N GLN A 59 -27.67 -23.04 31.49
CA GLN A 59 -27.96 -23.40 32.88
C GLN A 59 -29.43 -23.08 33.23
N GLY A 60 -30.37 -23.64 32.46
CA GLY A 60 -31.81 -23.51 32.75
C GLY A 60 -32.30 -22.05 32.71
N GLY A 61 -31.83 -21.29 31.72
CA GLY A 61 -32.14 -19.86 31.58
C GLY A 61 -31.19 -18.92 32.32
N VAL A 62 -30.20 -19.44 33.05
CA VAL A 62 -29.11 -18.62 33.58
C VAL A 62 -28.11 -18.29 32.47
N SER A 63 -27.94 -16.99 32.23
CA SER A 63 -26.98 -16.45 31.27
C SER A 63 -25.55 -16.85 31.66
N THR A 64 -24.88 -17.60 30.79
CA THR A 64 -23.46 -17.93 30.92
C THR A 64 -22.70 -17.26 29.80
N THR A 65 -21.54 -16.66 30.09
CA THR A 65 -20.76 -15.92 29.09
C THR A 65 -19.33 -16.41 28.94
N CYS A 66 -18.79 -16.23 27.74
CA CYS A 66 -17.36 -16.31 27.46
C CYS A 66 -16.99 -15.30 26.37
N THR A 67 -15.70 -15.10 26.10
CA THR A 67 -15.24 -14.13 25.10
C THR A 67 -14.38 -14.79 24.03
N VAL A 68 -14.51 -14.31 22.80
CA VAL A 68 -13.64 -14.68 21.67
C VAL A 68 -13.16 -13.43 20.94
N ASN A 69 -11.94 -13.47 20.43
CA ASN A 69 -11.42 -12.41 19.57
C ASN A 69 -11.70 -12.77 18.10
N VAL A 70 -12.38 -11.88 17.39
CA VAL A 70 -12.60 -11.95 15.94
C VAL A 70 -11.63 -11.00 15.25
N ILE A 71 -10.81 -11.54 14.35
CA ILE A 71 -9.87 -10.76 13.54
C ILE A 71 -10.54 -10.50 12.19
N VAL A 72 -10.90 -9.23 11.96
CA VAL A 72 -11.43 -8.78 10.67
C VAL A 72 -10.24 -8.47 9.75
N VAL A 73 -10.29 -8.98 8.53
CA VAL A 73 -9.26 -8.82 7.50
C VAL A 73 -9.87 -8.15 6.27
N VAL A 74 -9.07 -7.36 5.55
CA VAL A 74 -9.48 -6.84 4.23
C VAL A 74 -9.52 -8.03 3.24
N PRO A 75 -10.60 -8.22 2.48
CA PRO A 75 -10.70 -9.27 1.46
C PRO A 75 -9.64 -9.14 0.38
N LYS A 76 -9.41 -10.23 -0.37
CA LYS A 76 -8.42 -10.26 -1.44
C LYS A 76 -8.60 -9.14 -2.46
N LYS A 77 -7.48 -8.64 -2.99
CA LYS A 77 -7.42 -7.65 -4.08
C LYS A 77 -6.56 -8.15 -5.24
N LYS A 78 -6.67 -7.49 -6.38
CA LYS A 78 -5.91 -7.69 -7.60
C LYS A 78 -5.01 -6.50 -7.85
N LEU A 79 -3.73 -6.76 -8.07
CA LEU A 79 -2.72 -5.74 -8.32
C LEU A 79 -2.18 -5.87 -9.73
N LEU A 80 -2.14 -4.77 -10.48
CA LEU A 80 -1.34 -4.65 -11.69
C LEU A 80 -0.03 -3.95 -11.35
N SER A 81 1.09 -4.62 -11.61
CA SER A 81 2.41 -4.01 -11.48
C SER A 81 2.99 -3.72 -12.85
N ILE A 82 3.32 -2.46 -13.12
CA ILE A 82 3.91 -2.01 -14.39
C ILE A 82 5.36 -1.60 -14.11
N GLY A 83 6.30 -2.15 -14.85
CA GLY A 83 7.72 -1.85 -14.77
C GLY A 83 8.60 -3.03 -15.19
N THR A 84 9.91 -2.87 -15.03
CA THR A 84 10.93 -3.88 -15.39
C THR A 84 11.46 -4.67 -14.19
N ALA A 85 12.34 -5.64 -14.46
CA ALA A 85 13.12 -6.35 -13.46
C ALA A 85 12.35 -6.91 -12.24
N PRO A 86 11.23 -7.65 -12.44
CA PRO A 86 10.39 -8.15 -11.35
C PRO A 86 11.14 -9.09 -10.38
N ASN A 87 12.16 -9.80 -10.89
CA ASN A 87 13.03 -10.69 -10.11
C ASN A 87 14.44 -10.12 -9.91
N GLY A 88 14.66 -8.86 -10.32
CA GLY A 88 15.92 -8.14 -10.16
C GLY A 88 15.77 -7.08 -9.07
N CYS A 89 16.01 -5.82 -9.44
CA CYS A 89 15.94 -4.70 -8.49
C CYS A 89 14.51 -4.34 -8.06
N GLY A 90 13.48 -4.90 -8.71
CA GLY A 90 12.11 -4.76 -8.24
C GLY A 90 11.43 -3.47 -8.63
N TYR A 91 11.78 -2.89 -9.79
CA TYR A 91 11.00 -1.81 -10.40
C TYR A 91 9.55 -2.24 -10.64
N ASN A 92 9.36 -3.52 -10.98
CA ASN A 92 8.10 -4.24 -10.98
C ASN A 92 7.99 -5.13 -9.72
N VAL A 93 6.87 -5.07 -9.00
CA VAL A 93 6.68 -5.75 -7.72
C VAL A 93 5.95 -7.09 -7.84
N SER A 94 5.66 -7.56 -9.06
CA SER A 94 5.01 -8.86 -9.30
C SER A 94 5.92 -10.05 -8.95
N GLY A 95 7.22 -9.91 -9.19
CA GLY A 95 8.22 -10.97 -9.03
C GLY A 95 8.79 -11.11 -7.63
N THR A 96 9.98 -11.69 -7.53
CA THR A 96 10.61 -12.10 -6.27
C THR A 96 11.66 -11.11 -5.74
N SER A 97 11.76 -9.93 -6.33
CA SER A 97 12.58 -8.84 -5.79
C SER A 97 12.19 -8.51 -4.33
N PRO A 98 13.08 -7.90 -3.54
CA PRO A 98 12.77 -7.56 -2.14
C PRO A 98 11.49 -6.74 -2.00
N SER A 99 11.24 -5.75 -2.86
CA SER A 99 9.99 -4.97 -2.85
C SER A 99 8.76 -5.81 -3.20
N GLY A 100 8.86 -6.71 -4.19
CA GLY A 100 7.80 -7.69 -4.47
C GLY A 100 7.53 -8.65 -3.30
N MET A 101 8.57 -9.03 -2.55
CA MET A 101 8.42 -9.85 -1.35
C MET A 101 7.85 -9.08 -0.16
N VAL A 102 8.17 -7.78 0.01
CA VAL A 102 7.49 -6.91 0.99
C VAL A 102 5.98 -6.90 0.75
N THR A 103 5.56 -6.79 -0.51
CA THR A 103 4.15 -6.81 -0.95
C THR A 103 3.43 -8.13 -0.67
N LYS A 104 4.15 -9.25 -0.60
CA LYS A 104 3.60 -10.61 -0.47
C LYS A 104 3.80 -11.25 0.91
N ALA A 105 4.69 -10.71 1.73
CA ALA A 105 5.03 -11.30 3.02
C ALA A 105 3.83 -11.26 3.98
N ALA A 106 3.42 -12.44 4.49
CA ALA A 106 2.28 -12.57 5.38
C ALA A 106 2.44 -11.77 6.70
N ALA A 107 3.67 -11.54 7.16
CA ALA A 107 3.94 -10.71 8.32
C ALA A 107 3.64 -9.21 8.07
N ASN A 108 3.74 -8.77 6.82
CA ASN A 108 3.41 -7.39 6.42
C ASN A 108 1.92 -7.28 6.10
N PHE A 109 1.43 -8.14 5.19
CA PHE A 109 0.07 -8.13 4.67
C PHE A 109 -0.51 -9.54 4.73
N GLY A 110 -1.28 -9.85 5.77
CA GLY A 110 -1.73 -11.22 6.00
C GLY A 110 -2.78 -11.38 7.10
N THR A 111 -3.14 -12.63 7.34
CA THR A 111 -4.16 -13.03 8.32
C THR A 111 -3.57 -13.45 9.66
N LEU A 112 -2.24 -13.41 9.82
CA LEU A 112 -1.58 -13.78 11.07
C LEU A 112 -1.96 -12.80 12.18
N ALA A 113 -2.00 -13.27 13.42
CA ALA A 113 -2.27 -12.43 14.58
C ALA A 113 -1.31 -11.22 14.67
N ASN A 114 -0.06 -11.39 14.22
CA ASN A 114 0.98 -10.37 14.18
C ASN A 114 1.18 -9.70 12.79
N SER A 115 0.35 -10.00 11.78
CA SER A 115 0.40 -9.26 10.51
C SER A 115 0.17 -7.77 10.76
N ILE A 116 1.03 -6.91 10.18
CA ILE A 116 0.96 -5.45 10.33
C ILE A 116 -0.34 -4.92 9.72
N VAL A 117 -0.68 -5.36 8.51
CA VAL A 117 -1.96 -5.11 7.84
C VAL A 117 -2.75 -6.41 7.79
N LYS A 118 -3.97 -6.39 8.33
CA LYS A 118 -4.91 -7.51 8.29
C LYS A 118 -5.53 -7.63 6.89
N TYR A 119 -5.04 -8.58 6.12
CA TYR A 119 -5.37 -8.73 4.70
C TYR A 119 -5.37 -10.21 4.30
N GLU A 120 -6.35 -10.64 3.51
CA GLU A 120 -6.41 -12.03 3.02
C GLU A 120 -5.33 -12.38 2.00
N GLY A 121 -4.63 -11.38 1.46
CA GLY A 121 -3.61 -11.53 0.44
C GLY A 121 -4.13 -11.23 -0.96
N TRP A 122 -3.25 -11.40 -1.94
CA TRP A 122 -3.56 -11.08 -3.33
C TRP A 122 -4.32 -12.23 -3.98
N ASP A 123 -5.43 -11.93 -4.64
CA ASP A 123 -6.08 -12.87 -5.57
C ASP A 123 -5.20 -13.07 -6.80
N GLN A 124 -4.66 -11.97 -7.30
CA GLN A 124 -3.72 -11.96 -8.41
C GLN A 124 -2.77 -10.76 -8.31
N ILE A 125 -1.51 -10.99 -8.68
CA ILE A 125 -0.59 -9.92 -9.06
C ILE A 125 -0.20 -10.12 -10.52
N ILE A 126 -0.58 -9.16 -11.35
CA ILE A 126 -0.33 -9.17 -12.80
C ILE A 126 0.99 -8.46 -13.08
N ASP A 127 1.88 -9.11 -13.82
CA ASP A 127 3.02 -8.44 -14.46
C ASP A 127 2.54 -7.75 -15.74
N GLY A 128 2.41 -6.43 -15.67
CA GLY A 128 1.98 -5.57 -16.77
C GLY A 128 3.10 -5.17 -17.73
N THR A 129 4.32 -5.68 -17.53
CA THR A 129 5.57 -5.24 -18.19
C THR A 129 5.81 -3.73 -18.03
N ASP A 130 6.76 -3.15 -18.74
CA ASP A 130 7.15 -1.74 -18.68
C ASP A 130 6.58 -0.88 -19.83
N SER A 131 5.76 -1.48 -20.70
CA SER A 131 5.17 -0.78 -21.85
C SER A 131 3.80 -1.33 -22.25
N PRO A 132 2.83 -1.44 -21.32
CA PRO A 132 1.49 -1.88 -21.68
C PRO A 132 0.80 -0.86 -22.59
N ASN A 133 0.06 -1.35 -23.58
CA ASN A 133 -0.73 -0.48 -24.46
C ASN A 133 -2.13 -0.19 -23.89
N ALA A 134 -2.81 0.79 -24.47
CA ALA A 134 -4.15 1.21 -24.03
C ALA A 134 -5.20 0.07 -24.03
N THR A 135 -5.12 -0.90 -24.95
CA THR A 135 -6.04 -2.05 -25.00
C THR A 135 -5.82 -2.98 -23.81
N GLN A 136 -4.56 -3.29 -23.48
CA GLN A 136 -4.23 -4.11 -22.31
C GLN A 136 -4.69 -3.43 -21.02
N LEU A 137 -4.41 -2.13 -20.87
CA LEU A 137 -4.86 -1.35 -19.71
C LEU A 137 -6.39 -1.34 -19.60
N THR A 138 -7.10 -1.15 -20.70
CA THR A 138 -8.57 -1.14 -20.71
C THR A 138 -9.14 -2.49 -20.26
N ASN A 139 -8.54 -3.59 -20.72
CA ASN A 139 -8.93 -4.93 -20.29
C ASN A 139 -8.71 -5.15 -18.80
N TRP A 140 -7.58 -4.69 -18.25
CA TRP A 140 -7.29 -4.83 -16.81
C TRP A 140 -8.11 -3.88 -15.94
N THR A 141 -8.51 -2.71 -16.42
CA THR A 141 -9.19 -1.68 -15.62
C THR A 141 -10.71 -1.69 -15.76
N THR A 142 -11.26 -2.27 -16.82
CA THR A 142 -12.71 -2.29 -17.09
C THR A 142 -13.25 -3.64 -17.56
N GLY A 143 -12.40 -4.65 -17.71
CA GLY A 143 -12.83 -5.99 -18.12
C GLY A 143 -13.72 -6.68 -17.06
N ALA A 144 -14.05 -7.95 -17.30
CA ALA A 144 -14.93 -8.72 -16.41
C ALA A 144 -14.36 -8.91 -14.98
N ASN A 145 -13.05 -8.73 -14.82
CA ASN A 145 -12.31 -8.94 -13.58
C ASN A 145 -11.28 -7.83 -13.42
N PRO A 146 -11.70 -6.57 -13.16
CA PRO A 146 -10.79 -5.45 -13.13
C PRO A 146 -9.82 -5.54 -11.95
N VAL A 147 -8.67 -4.87 -12.07
CA VAL A 147 -7.69 -4.74 -10.98
C VAL A 147 -8.10 -3.64 -10.02
N ASP A 148 -7.80 -3.81 -8.74
CA ASP A 148 -8.14 -2.86 -7.68
C ASP A 148 -7.04 -1.81 -7.46
N ILE A 149 -5.79 -2.19 -7.73
CA ILE A 149 -4.61 -1.35 -7.50
C ILE A 149 -3.65 -1.45 -8.69
N ILE A 150 -3.09 -0.32 -9.12
CA ILE A 150 -1.98 -0.24 -10.06
C ILE A 150 -0.75 0.32 -9.34
N VAL A 151 0.37 -0.40 -9.40
CA VAL A 151 1.69 0.10 -9.01
C VAL A 151 2.51 0.33 -10.28
N ILE A 152 3.01 1.54 -10.46
CA ILE A 152 3.86 1.91 -11.60
C ILE A 152 5.29 2.09 -11.09
N GLY A 153 6.25 1.47 -11.76
CA GLY A 153 7.68 1.62 -11.57
C GLY A 153 8.40 2.00 -12.87
N TYR A 154 9.73 1.92 -12.87
CA TYR A 154 10.57 2.15 -14.05
C TYR A 154 10.29 1.14 -15.19
N ALA A 155 10.12 1.53 -16.46
CA ALA A 155 10.48 2.80 -17.12
C ALA A 155 9.35 3.40 -17.99
N TRP A 156 8.09 3.16 -17.63
CA TRP A 156 6.99 3.31 -18.59
C TRP A 156 6.79 4.74 -19.12
N GLY A 157 7.05 4.92 -20.42
CA GLY A 157 6.86 6.15 -21.17
C GLY A 157 5.46 6.30 -21.74
N MET A 158 4.47 6.45 -20.86
CA MET A 158 3.05 6.45 -21.22
C MET A 158 2.64 7.51 -22.25
N ASN A 159 1.87 7.13 -23.27
CA ASN A 159 1.29 8.08 -24.23
C ASN A 159 -0.07 8.64 -23.78
N ALA A 160 -0.65 9.55 -24.57
CA ALA A 160 -1.91 10.21 -24.23
C ALA A 160 -3.12 9.26 -24.12
N ALA A 161 -3.18 8.19 -24.94
CA ALA A 161 -4.28 7.23 -24.91
C ALA A 161 -4.23 6.36 -23.64
N GLU A 162 -3.04 5.90 -23.27
CA GLU A 162 -2.81 5.17 -22.02
C GLU A 162 -3.10 6.04 -20.79
N ALA A 163 -2.66 7.31 -20.80
CA ALA A 163 -2.95 8.27 -19.74
C ALA A 163 -4.45 8.50 -19.53
N GLN A 164 -5.21 8.54 -20.63
CA GLN A 164 -6.66 8.66 -20.59
C GLN A 164 -7.33 7.42 -19.95
N VAL A 165 -6.79 6.22 -20.17
CA VAL A 165 -7.28 5.00 -19.49
C VAL A 165 -7.05 5.09 -17.99
N LEU A 166 -5.85 5.50 -17.55
CA LEU A 166 -5.54 5.65 -16.13
C LEU A 166 -6.39 6.74 -15.44
N LYS A 167 -6.65 7.86 -16.12
CA LYS A 167 -7.59 8.88 -15.63
C LYS A 167 -8.98 8.28 -15.40
N ASN A 168 -9.50 7.53 -16.37
CA ASN A 168 -10.81 6.90 -16.26
C ASN A 168 -10.85 5.86 -15.13
N TYR A 169 -9.76 5.15 -14.90
CA TYR A 169 -9.61 4.22 -13.79
C TYR A 169 -9.67 4.94 -12.43
N LEU A 170 -8.89 6.02 -12.26
CA LEU A 170 -8.94 6.86 -11.06
C LEU A 170 -10.34 7.45 -10.81
N ALA A 171 -11.02 7.92 -11.87
CA ALA A 171 -12.36 8.49 -11.78
C ALA A 171 -13.44 7.50 -11.32
N LYS A 172 -13.18 6.19 -11.48
CA LYS A 172 -14.05 5.12 -10.99
C LYS A 172 -13.70 4.62 -9.58
N GLY A 173 -12.71 5.22 -8.93
CA GLY A 173 -12.24 4.82 -7.59
C GLY A 173 -10.95 3.98 -7.61
N GLY A 174 -10.50 3.54 -8.78
CA GLY A 174 -9.26 2.75 -8.92
C GLY A 174 -8.06 3.44 -8.27
N VAL A 175 -7.14 2.64 -7.72
CA VAL A 175 -6.01 3.17 -6.94
C VAL A 175 -4.72 3.11 -7.75
N ILE A 176 -3.98 4.22 -7.84
CA ILE A 176 -2.67 4.28 -8.49
C ILE A 176 -1.60 4.74 -7.50
N VAL A 177 -0.55 3.93 -7.40
CA VAL A 177 0.71 4.23 -6.69
C VAL A 177 1.83 4.28 -7.72
N ALA A 178 2.27 5.50 -8.08
CA ALA A 178 3.23 5.68 -9.16
C ALA A 178 4.61 6.13 -8.66
N TYR A 179 5.61 5.29 -8.92
CA TYR A 179 7.03 5.59 -8.82
C TYR A 179 7.56 5.71 -10.25
N SER A 180 7.56 6.93 -10.79
CA SER A 180 7.82 7.11 -12.23
C SER A 180 8.56 8.41 -12.51
N GLU A 181 9.67 8.25 -13.21
CA GLU A 181 10.59 9.29 -13.67
C GLU A 181 10.47 9.57 -15.18
N SER A 182 9.44 9.05 -15.85
CA SER A 182 9.20 9.40 -17.25
C SER A 182 8.61 10.79 -17.34
N ASN A 183 9.42 11.79 -17.71
CA ASN A 183 8.93 13.17 -17.89
C ASN A 183 7.73 13.22 -18.82
N SER A 184 7.84 12.66 -20.04
CA SER A 184 6.74 12.67 -21.02
C SER A 184 5.54 11.85 -20.54
N GLY A 185 5.76 10.68 -19.95
CA GLY A 185 4.69 9.82 -19.44
C GLY A 185 3.88 10.47 -18.32
N MET A 186 4.58 11.04 -17.33
CA MET A 186 3.93 11.71 -16.21
C MET A 186 3.29 13.04 -16.63
N GLN A 187 3.86 13.77 -17.58
CA GLN A 187 3.21 14.96 -18.13
C GLN A 187 1.88 14.60 -18.80
N ASN A 188 1.83 13.51 -19.58
CA ASN A 188 0.59 13.03 -20.19
C ASN A 188 -0.44 12.65 -19.13
N LEU A 189 -0.04 11.96 -18.06
CA LEU A 189 -0.95 11.61 -16.95
C LEU A 189 -1.49 12.84 -16.24
N PHE A 190 -0.61 13.75 -15.82
CA PHE A 190 -1.02 14.90 -15.03
C PHE A 190 -1.91 15.84 -15.82
N ARG A 191 -1.64 16.05 -17.11
CA ARG A 191 -2.51 16.86 -17.97
C ARG A 191 -3.89 16.25 -18.20
N ASN A 192 -4.02 14.93 -18.03
CA ASN A 192 -5.31 14.24 -18.06
C ASN A 192 -6.06 14.34 -16.72
N VAL A 193 -5.33 14.20 -15.60
CA VAL A 193 -5.89 14.13 -14.23
C VAL A 193 -6.28 15.50 -13.70
N PHE A 194 -5.42 16.50 -13.86
CA PHE A 194 -5.63 17.87 -13.39
C PHE A 194 -6.16 18.72 -14.57
N ASP A 195 -5.36 19.66 -15.05
CA ASP A 195 -5.59 20.42 -16.27
C ASP A 195 -4.36 20.38 -17.20
N GLY A 196 -4.55 20.81 -18.45
CA GLY A 196 -3.52 20.75 -19.49
C GLY A 196 -2.27 21.61 -19.23
N SER A 197 -2.18 22.34 -18.12
CA SER A 197 -1.09 23.29 -17.84
C SER A 197 0.11 22.67 -17.13
N VAL A 198 0.00 21.45 -16.59
CA VAL A 198 1.08 20.79 -15.84
C VAL A 198 2.28 20.50 -16.75
N ASN A 199 3.49 20.81 -16.28
CA ASN A 199 4.75 20.49 -16.96
C ASN A 199 5.65 19.66 -16.06
N THR A 200 6.44 18.77 -16.68
CA THR A 200 7.44 17.96 -15.98
C THR A 200 8.86 18.28 -16.48
N GLY A 201 9.85 17.92 -15.67
CA GLY A 201 11.26 18.01 -16.05
C GLY A 201 12.13 17.22 -15.07
N SER A 202 13.42 17.12 -15.34
CA SER A 202 14.37 16.39 -14.49
C SER A 202 15.17 17.33 -13.59
N VAL A 203 15.47 16.88 -12.38
CA VAL A 203 16.28 17.60 -11.39
C VAL A 203 17.07 16.62 -10.53
N ASN A 204 18.22 17.10 -10.04
CA ASN A 204 19.17 16.32 -9.26
C ASN A 204 19.61 15.03 -9.98
N SER A 205 20.39 14.22 -9.29
CA SER A 205 21.02 13.01 -9.82
C SER A 205 21.05 11.94 -8.74
N ALA A 206 21.37 10.73 -9.17
CA ALA A 206 21.54 9.55 -8.32
C ALA A 206 22.00 9.87 -6.90
N GLY A 207 21.26 9.40 -5.89
CA GLY A 207 21.56 9.62 -4.49
C GLY A 207 21.09 10.95 -3.92
N ALA A 208 20.28 11.73 -4.64
CA ALA A 208 19.65 12.92 -4.08
C ALA A 208 18.69 12.53 -2.93
N ILE A 209 18.54 13.41 -1.94
CA ILE A 209 17.68 13.16 -0.77
C ILE A 209 16.65 14.29 -0.65
N TYR A 210 15.39 13.92 -0.41
CA TYR A 210 14.27 14.85 -0.32
C TYR A 210 13.55 14.72 1.01
N LYS A 211 13.28 15.86 1.64
CA LYS A 211 12.59 15.93 2.93
C LYS A 211 11.09 15.69 2.76
N LEU A 212 10.53 14.82 3.60
CA LEU A 212 9.09 14.62 3.74
C LEU A 212 8.51 15.64 4.74
N PRO A 213 7.27 16.12 4.55
CA PRO A 213 6.67 17.12 5.43
C PRO A 213 6.26 16.50 6.77
N LEU A 214 5.83 17.37 7.69
CA LEU A 214 5.21 16.98 8.96
C LEU A 214 3.69 16.79 8.85
N THR A 215 3.13 16.87 7.65
CA THR A 215 1.69 16.70 7.40
C THR A 215 1.20 15.38 7.96
N ASN A 216 0.11 15.42 8.72
CA ASN A 216 -0.52 14.21 9.25
C ASN A 216 -1.31 13.50 8.14
N ASP A 217 -0.63 12.61 7.41
CA ASP A 217 -1.22 11.74 6.40
C ASP A 217 -0.92 10.27 6.73
N GLU A 218 -1.86 9.38 6.43
CA GLU A 218 -1.74 7.94 6.71
C GLU A 218 -0.63 7.23 5.92
N ILE A 219 -0.11 7.84 4.83
CA ILE A 219 1.08 7.34 4.13
C ILE A 219 2.36 7.74 4.87
N LEU A 220 2.40 8.95 5.44
CA LEU A 220 3.56 9.45 6.18
C LEU A 220 3.59 8.94 7.63
N ASN A 221 2.44 8.57 8.20
CA ASN A 221 2.33 7.99 9.54
C ASN A 221 1.45 6.72 9.49
N GLY A 222 1.91 5.76 8.69
CA GLY A 222 1.19 4.52 8.43
C GLY A 222 1.63 3.36 9.32
N PRO A 223 1.06 2.16 9.09
CA PRO A 223 1.26 1.01 9.98
C PRO A 223 2.68 0.44 9.97
N PHE A 224 3.52 0.80 9.00
CA PHE A 224 4.93 0.39 8.95
C PHE A 224 5.88 1.40 9.60
N GLY A 225 5.39 2.55 10.03
CA GLY A 225 6.15 3.55 10.78
C GLY A 225 5.81 4.99 10.40
N ASP A 226 6.16 5.90 11.31
CA ASP A 226 6.06 7.35 11.12
C ASP A 226 7.34 7.87 10.45
N ILE A 227 7.18 8.41 9.25
CA ILE A 227 8.23 8.99 8.41
C ILE A 227 8.05 10.50 8.19
N ARG A 228 7.13 11.13 8.92
CA ARG A 228 6.95 12.59 8.90
C ARG A 228 8.24 13.29 9.31
N GLY A 229 8.65 14.28 8.54
CA GLY A 229 9.90 14.99 8.79
C GLY A 229 11.15 14.13 8.60
N LEU A 230 11.05 12.95 7.99
CA LEU A 230 12.21 12.16 7.53
C LEU A 230 12.45 12.44 6.05
N GLN A 231 13.01 11.48 5.30
CA GLN A 231 13.42 11.70 3.92
C GLN A 231 13.34 10.45 3.06
N TRP A 232 13.23 10.64 1.76
CA TRP A 232 13.40 9.59 0.76
C TRP A 232 14.62 9.91 -0.12
N GLY A 233 15.22 8.87 -0.70
CA GLY A 233 16.39 8.97 -1.58
C GLY A 233 16.03 8.59 -2.99
N GLU A 234 16.58 9.29 -3.97
CA GLU A 234 16.42 8.95 -5.38
C GLU A 234 17.41 7.85 -5.81
N ASP A 235 16.95 6.96 -6.72
CA ASP A 235 17.71 5.85 -7.29
C ASP A 235 18.79 6.31 -8.30
N ALA A 236 18.97 5.64 -9.44
CA ALA A 236 20.17 5.74 -10.27
C ALA A 236 20.12 6.80 -11.39
N SER A 237 19.07 7.62 -11.42
CA SER A 237 18.70 8.44 -12.56
C SER A 237 18.68 9.93 -12.19
N ALA A 238 17.70 10.67 -12.70
CA ALA A 238 17.38 12.02 -12.27
C ALA A 238 15.91 12.04 -11.85
N THR A 239 15.60 12.76 -10.76
CA THR A 239 14.23 12.88 -10.28
C THR A 239 13.39 13.70 -11.26
N THR A 240 12.20 13.22 -11.60
CA THR A 240 11.19 14.03 -12.27
C THR A 240 10.52 14.96 -11.26
N TYR A 241 10.45 16.25 -11.57
CA TYR A 241 9.57 17.19 -10.89
C TYR A 241 8.38 17.55 -11.78
N ALA A 242 7.32 18.04 -11.16
CA ALA A 242 6.15 18.65 -11.81
C ALA A 242 5.96 20.10 -11.35
N THR A 243 5.43 20.94 -12.24
CA THR A 243 5.06 22.34 -11.99
C THR A 243 3.67 22.62 -12.55
N GLY A 244 2.98 23.63 -12.03
CA GLY A 244 1.61 23.96 -12.44
C GLY A 244 0.53 23.05 -11.83
N LEU A 245 0.86 22.26 -10.81
CA LEU A 245 -0.12 21.43 -10.10
C LEU A 245 -1.07 22.32 -9.27
N PRO A 246 -2.40 22.09 -9.30
CA PRO A 246 -3.35 22.84 -8.49
C PRO A 246 -3.15 22.55 -6.99
N SER A 247 -2.66 23.53 -6.23
CA SER A 247 -2.34 23.35 -4.80
C SER A 247 -3.53 22.92 -3.92
N SER A 248 -4.76 23.20 -4.34
CA SER A 248 -5.98 22.75 -3.65
C SER A 248 -6.30 21.27 -3.86
N GLU A 249 -5.76 20.65 -4.92
CA GLU A 249 -6.09 19.28 -5.31
C GLU A 249 -5.05 18.26 -4.84
N ILE A 250 -3.89 18.72 -4.37
CA ILE A 250 -2.80 17.86 -3.94
C ILE A 250 -2.29 18.18 -2.54
N THR A 251 -1.76 17.16 -1.87
CA THR A 251 -0.89 17.29 -0.72
C THR A 251 0.53 17.00 -1.17
N VAL A 252 1.40 18.01 -1.10
CA VAL A 252 2.81 17.90 -1.49
C VAL A 252 3.58 17.10 -0.44
N TYR A 253 4.32 16.09 -0.89
CA TYR A 253 5.21 15.27 -0.06
C TYR A 253 6.68 15.61 -0.21
N SER A 254 7.10 16.20 -1.32
CA SER A 254 8.45 16.78 -1.43
C SER A 254 8.56 17.75 -2.60
N GLY A 255 9.49 18.69 -2.47
CA GLY A 255 9.98 19.52 -3.57
C GLY A 255 11.34 19.04 -4.10
N ASP A 256 11.97 19.81 -4.97
CA ASP A 256 13.24 19.47 -5.64
C ASP A 256 14.52 19.78 -4.84
N THR A 257 14.42 20.19 -3.58
CA THR A 257 15.60 20.54 -2.76
C THR A 257 16.36 19.29 -2.33
N ASN A 258 17.57 19.08 -2.85
CA ASN A 258 18.46 18.01 -2.41
C ASN A 258 19.15 18.37 -1.08
N ILE A 259 18.82 17.63 -0.02
CA ILE A 259 19.36 17.85 1.33
C ILE A 259 20.66 17.09 1.61
N SER A 260 21.14 16.26 0.68
CA SER A 260 22.44 15.58 0.79
C SER A 260 23.60 16.49 0.35
N THR A 261 23.58 17.77 0.74
CA THR A 261 24.61 18.74 0.35
C THR A 261 24.86 19.76 1.46
N ALA A 262 26.02 20.43 1.42
CA ALA A 262 26.36 21.50 2.36
C ALA A 262 25.46 22.73 2.21
N SER A 263 24.93 22.96 1.00
CA SER A 263 24.13 24.12 0.65
C SER A 263 22.87 23.67 -0.12
N PRO A 264 21.87 23.09 0.57
CA PRO A 264 20.64 22.65 -0.07
C PRO A 264 19.92 23.81 -0.77
N SER A 265 19.58 23.62 -2.05
CA SER A 265 18.82 24.59 -2.83
C SER A 265 17.81 23.88 -3.73
N GLY A 266 16.67 24.52 -3.97
CA GLY A 266 15.63 24.03 -4.87
C GLY A 266 14.82 25.18 -5.45
N THR A 267 13.94 24.86 -6.40
CA THR A 267 13.04 25.82 -7.04
C THR A 267 11.64 25.68 -6.45
N ILE A 268 11.10 26.77 -5.90
CA ILE A 268 9.74 26.81 -5.37
C ILE A 268 8.74 26.39 -6.47
N GLY A 269 7.80 25.52 -6.13
CA GLY A 269 6.76 25.05 -7.04
C GLY A 269 7.15 23.83 -7.87
N ARG A 270 8.40 23.35 -7.80
CA ARG A 270 8.80 22.05 -8.36
C ARG A 270 8.53 20.94 -7.35
N VAL A 271 7.45 20.19 -7.59
CA VAL A 271 7.00 19.07 -6.75
C VAL A 271 7.60 17.77 -7.25
N THR A 272 8.20 16.97 -6.38
CA THR A 272 8.80 15.66 -6.71
C THR A 272 8.00 14.49 -6.15
N ALA A 273 7.09 14.74 -5.20
CA ALA A 273 6.12 13.75 -4.74
C ALA A 273 4.83 14.43 -4.23
N PHE A 274 3.69 13.80 -4.48
CA PHE A 274 2.40 14.25 -3.94
C PHE A 274 1.41 13.09 -3.78
N LYS A 275 0.35 13.37 -3.01
CA LYS A 275 -0.90 12.61 -2.99
C LYS A 275 -2.04 13.51 -3.48
N HIS A 276 -2.91 12.98 -4.34
CA HIS A 276 -4.13 13.65 -4.75
C HIS A 276 -5.14 13.63 -3.59
N ASN A 277 -5.82 14.75 -3.35
CA ASN A 277 -6.69 14.91 -2.18
C ASN A 277 -8.03 14.15 -2.31
N THR A 278 -8.57 14.06 -3.53
CA THR A 278 -9.85 13.38 -3.82
C THR A 278 -9.71 12.05 -4.56
N LEU A 279 -8.88 11.96 -5.61
CA LEU A 279 -8.60 10.72 -6.32
C LEU A 279 -7.64 9.83 -5.52
N ASN A 280 -7.75 8.51 -5.70
CA ASN A 280 -6.85 7.54 -5.10
C ASN A 280 -5.52 7.47 -5.86
N PHE A 281 -4.79 8.58 -5.92
CA PHE A 281 -3.55 8.72 -6.68
C PHE A 281 -2.40 9.25 -5.82
N ILE A 282 -1.26 8.57 -5.85
CA ILE A 282 0.03 9.11 -5.39
C ILE A 282 1.07 9.00 -6.49
N TRP A 283 1.99 9.96 -6.50
CA TRP A 283 3.14 9.96 -7.38
C TRP A 283 4.42 10.36 -6.65
N VAL A 284 5.52 9.70 -7.01
CA VAL A 284 6.90 10.07 -6.71
C VAL A 284 7.71 10.02 -7.99
N GLY A 285 8.49 11.08 -8.24
CA GLY A 285 9.26 11.29 -9.47
C GLY A 285 10.53 10.44 -9.60
N ASP A 286 10.55 9.24 -9.06
CA ASP A 286 11.69 8.32 -9.13
C ASP A 286 11.17 6.94 -9.53
N GLY A 287 11.65 6.43 -10.67
CA GLY A 287 11.25 5.10 -11.17
C GLY A 287 11.85 3.95 -10.37
N GLY A 288 12.93 4.24 -9.64
CA GLY A 288 13.63 3.32 -8.76
C GLY A 288 13.30 3.48 -7.29
N PHE A 289 12.26 4.23 -6.94
CA PHE A 289 11.88 4.47 -5.56
C PHE A 289 11.70 3.16 -4.77
N ASN A 290 11.13 2.13 -5.41
CA ASN A 290 10.90 0.79 -4.88
C ASN A 290 12.01 -0.22 -5.20
N SER A 291 13.21 0.23 -5.57
CA SER A 291 14.29 -0.63 -6.03
C SER A 291 15.23 -1.07 -4.90
N GLN A 292 15.45 -2.38 -4.80
CA GLN A 292 16.51 -3.01 -4.01
C GLN A 292 17.20 -4.06 -4.87
N CYS A 293 18.34 -3.69 -5.49
CA CYS A 293 19.16 -4.69 -6.18
C CYS A 293 19.82 -5.66 -5.19
N GLY A 294 20.04 -6.90 -5.64
CA GLY A 294 20.53 -7.99 -4.80
C GLY A 294 19.39 -8.70 -4.06
N THR A 295 19.72 -9.37 -2.96
CA THR A 295 18.74 -10.08 -2.12
C THR A 295 18.69 -9.45 -0.73
N VAL A 296 17.71 -9.81 0.10
CA VAL A 296 17.70 -9.37 1.52
C VAL A 296 18.85 -9.96 2.33
N ALA A 297 19.44 -11.07 1.90
CA ALA A 297 20.61 -11.69 2.54
C ALA A 297 21.94 -11.08 2.07
N SER A 298 21.99 -10.60 0.82
CA SER A 298 23.15 -9.96 0.21
C SER A 298 22.70 -8.72 -0.56
N PRO A 299 22.31 -7.64 0.15
CA PRO A 299 21.78 -6.45 -0.50
C PRO A 299 22.89 -5.63 -1.15
N ASN A 300 22.53 -4.86 -2.17
CA ASN A 300 23.42 -3.85 -2.74
C ASN A 300 23.82 -2.82 -1.66
N THR A 301 25.12 -2.51 -1.58
CA THR A 301 25.70 -1.61 -0.57
C THR A 301 25.95 -0.19 -1.07
N SER A 302 25.51 0.14 -2.28
CA SER A 302 25.63 1.50 -2.82
C SER A 302 24.84 2.48 -1.95
N ASP A 303 25.38 3.68 -1.83
CA ASP A 303 24.80 4.81 -1.12
C ASP A 303 24.06 5.79 -2.05
N THR A 304 24.05 5.55 -3.36
CA THR A 304 23.38 6.42 -4.34
C THR A 304 22.37 5.73 -5.23
N ILE A 305 22.23 4.40 -5.13
CA ILE A 305 21.23 3.63 -5.89
C ILE A 305 20.51 2.65 -4.97
N CYS A 306 19.36 2.16 -5.39
CA CYS A 306 18.54 1.17 -4.70
C CYS A 306 18.10 1.62 -3.31
N PRO A 307 17.32 2.71 -3.20
CA PRO A 307 16.99 3.33 -1.93
C PRO A 307 16.00 2.48 -1.09
N PHE A 308 15.35 1.48 -1.68
CA PHE A 308 14.50 0.55 -0.96
C PHE A 308 15.35 -0.45 -0.16
N TYR A 309 14.92 -0.73 1.06
CA TYR A 309 15.60 -1.68 1.94
C TYR A 309 14.62 -2.47 2.79
N ALA A 310 14.76 -3.79 2.78
CA ALA A 310 14.01 -4.71 3.62
C ALA A 310 14.97 -5.65 4.37
N ASP A 311 14.57 -6.03 5.59
CA ASP A 311 15.31 -7.02 6.37
C ASP A 311 15.13 -8.44 5.81
N THR A 312 15.79 -9.42 6.44
CA THR A 312 15.73 -10.83 6.02
C THR A 312 14.33 -11.47 6.16
N ASN A 313 13.40 -10.81 6.86
CA ASN A 313 12.00 -11.22 6.97
C ASN A 313 11.09 -10.42 6.02
N TYR A 314 11.68 -9.64 5.10
CA TYR A 314 10.99 -8.73 4.20
C TYR A 314 10.22 -7.63 4.91
N LYS A 315 10.59 -7.27 6.15
CA LYS A 315 10.04 -6.07 6.79
C LYS A 315 10.71 -4.84 6.19
N PRO A 316 9.95 -3.81 5.74
CA PRO A 316 10.53 -2.58 5.24
C PRO A 316 11.26 -1.85 6.38
N ILE A 317 12.49 -1.41 6.11
CA ILE A 317 13.36 -0.69 7.04
C ILE A 317 14.10 0.44 6.32
N ALA A 318 14.61 1.42 7.05
CA ALA A 318 15.37 2.51 6.43
C ALA A 318 16.69 1.99 5.82
N LYS A 319 17.06 2.51 4.65
CA LYS A 319 18.39 2.28 4.07
C LYS A 319 19.40 3.22 4.72
N PRO A 320 20.49 2.73 5.33
CA PRO A 320 21.46 3.57 6.00
C PRO A 320 22.43 4.24 5.04
N ASN A 321 23.05 5.34 5.49
CA ASN A 321 24.20 5.99 4.84
C ASN A 321 23.99 6.33 3.35
N TYR A 322 22.78 6.72 2.96
CA TYR A 322 22.45 7.11 1.60
C TYR A 322 22.80 8.58 1.35
N GLY A 323 23.14 8.95 0.12
CA GLY A 323 23.36 10.33 -0.29
C GLY A 323 24.51 10.50 -1.28
N ASN A 324 24.34 11.42 -2.22
CA ASN A 324 25.37 11.83 -3.19
C ASN A 324 26.34 12.91 -2.68
N GLY A 325 26.12 13.43 -1.47
CA GLY A 325 27.02 14.37 -0.83
C GLY A 325 28.22 13.74 -0.12
N ALA A 326 29.01 14.61 0.51
CA ALA A 326 30.03 14.20 1.47
C ALA A 326 29.42 13.35 2.60
N VAL A 327 30.24 12.53 3.25
CA VAL A 327 29.81 11.59 4.31
C VAL A 327 28.98 12.26 5.42
N ALA A 328 29.28 13.52 5.75
CA ALA A 328 28.55 14.30 6.75
C ALA A 328 27.09 14.61 6.37
N TYR A 329 26.72 14.47 5.10
CA TYR A 329 25.38 14.71 4.55
C TYR A 329 24.68 13.42 4.11
N LYS A 330 25.26 12.26 4.45
CA LYS A 330 24.60 10.97 4.25
C LYS A 330 23.61 10.71 5.37
N MET A 331 22.48 10.14 5.02
CA MET A 331 21.33 9.98 5.92
C MET A 331 20.67 8.62 5.72
N ASN A 332 19.85 8.20 6.68
CA ASN A 332 18.92 7.11 6.43
C ASN A 332 17.82 7.59 5.47
N VAL A 333 17.42 6.77 4.50
CA VAL A 333 16.27 7.05 3.62
C VAL A 333 15.18 5.99 3.82
N TYR A 334 13.92 6.41 3.69
CA TYR A 334 12.75 5.67 4.17
C TYR A 334 11.82 5.20 3.05
N ASN A 335 12.35 5.03 1.83
CA ASN A 335 11.57 4.66 0.65
C ASN A 335 10.73 3.38 0.85
N SER A 336 11.28 2.35 1.49
CA SER A 336 10.57 1.08 1.72
C SER A 336 9.41 1.22 2.72
N ILE A 337 9.56 2.05 3.74
CA ILE A 337 8.50 2.33 4.72
C ILE A 337 7.41 3.19 4.07
N PHE A 338 7.80 4.20 3.29
CA PHE A 338 6.86 4.97 2.47
C PHE A 338 6.06 4.03 1.55
N TYR A 339 6.75 3.15 0.81
CA TYR A 339 6.13 2.19 -0.10
C TYR A 339 5.11 1.30 0.62
N ALA A 340 5.49 0.72 1.76
CA ALA A 340 4.62 -0.19 2.49
C ALA A 340 3.41 0.53 3.11
N ASN A 341 3.60 1.76 3.61
CA ASN A 341 2.49 2.61 4.06
C ASN A 341 1.56 2.99 2.90
N ALA A 342 2.12 3.34 1.74
CA ALA A 342 1.35 3.64 0.52
C ALA A 342 0.56 2.41 0.04
N LEU A 343 1.13 1.21 0.11
CA LEU A 343 0.41 -0.02 -0.24
C LEU A 343 -0.69 -0.34 0.78
N ALA A 344 -0.46 -0.14 2.08
CA ALA A 344 -1.49 -0.29 3.11
C ALA A 344 -2.66 0.70 2.89
N TRP A 345 -2.33 1.96 2.56
CA TRP A 345 -3.29 2.96 2.13
C TRP A 345 -4.06 2.51 0.89
N ALA A 346 -3.37 1.98 -0.12
CA ALA A 346 -3.99 1.53 -1.36
C ALA A 346 -4.97 0.37 -1.14
N ILE A 347 -4.60 -0.62 -0.34
CA ILE A 347 -5.47 -1.74 0.05
C ILE A 347 -6.74 -1.21 0.76
N LYS A 348 -6.58 -0.26 1.68
CA LYS A 348 -7.71 0.38 2.37
C LYS A 348 -8.60 1.15 1.39
N LYS A 349 -8.03 1.92 0.45
CA LYS A 349 -8.80 2.66 -0.55
C LYS A 349 -9.55 1.74 -1.51
N ALA A 350 -8.91 0.66 -1.96
CA ALA A 350 -9.52 -0.38 -2.78
C ALA A 350 -10.65 -1.15 -2.06
N GLU A 351 -10.72 -1.11 -0.73
CA GLU A 351 -11.82 -1.71 0.03
C GLU A 351 -13.00 -0.75 0.21
N PHE A 352 -12.73 0.51 0.54
CA PHE A 352 -13.78 1.43 1.00
C PHE A 352 -14.12 2.54 0.00
N SER A 353 -13.37 2.70 -1.09
CA SER A 353 -13.47 3.85 -2.00
C SER A 353 -12.98 3.54 -3.42
N GLY A 354 -12.89 2.26 -3.80
CA GLY A 354 -12.32 1.79 -5.06
C GLY A 354 -13.22 0.87 -5.84
#